data_AF-A0A2V7N1Z7-F1
#
_entry.id   AF-A0A2V7N1Z7-F1
#
_cell.length_a   1.000
_cell.length_b   1.000
_cell.length_c   1.000
_cell.angle_alpha   90.00
_cell.angle_beta   90.00
_cell.angle_gamma   90.00
#
_symmetry.space_group_name_H-M   'P 1'
#
loop_
_entity.id
_entity.type
_entity.pdbx_description
1 polymer ?
#
loop_
_entity_poly.entity_id
_entity_poly.type
_entity_poly.pdbx_seq_one_letter_code
_entity_poly.pdbx_strand_id
1 'polypeptide(L)'
;MLAVMFLVALLAGLVHVLIFCMESLWWTSPKVRARFRQTLEQAEATRLFAFNQGFYNLFLAAGTFAGLALVLMGHPGSGLTLVSWNCLFMLGAAIVLAASAPQMRRGAFIQGAAPFLFLLLGVVHASR
;
A
#
# COMPACT_ATOMS: atom_id res chain seq x y z
N MET A 1 17.54 2.17 -13.53
CA MET A 1 16.10 1.85 -13.65
C MET A 1 15.67 0.83 -12.60
N LEU A 2 16.23 -0.38 -12.60
CA LEU A 2 15.89 -1.43 -11.63
C LEU A 2 16.10 -1.01 -10.17
N ALA A 3 17.22 -0.34 -9.84
CA ALA A 3 17.45 0.17 -8.48
C ALA A 3 16.36 1.15 -8.00
N VAL A 4 15.89 2.03 -8.90
CA VAL A 4 14.79 2.97 -8.57
C VAL A 4 13.48 2.21 -8.35
N MET A 5 13.17 1.21 -9.20
CA MET A 5 12.02 0.33 -9.02
C MET A 5 12.04 -0.36 -7.65
N PHE A 6 13.20 -0.88 -7.23
CA PHE A 6 13.37 -1.50 -5.91
C PHE A 6 13.06 -0.51 -4.78
N LEU A 7 13.63 0.69 -4.84
CA LEU A 7 13.43 1.70 -3.80
C LEU A 7 11.96 2.11 -3.68
N VAL A 8 11.26 2.30 -4.80
CA VAL A 8 9.84 2.70 -4.77
C VAL A 8 8.93 1.54 -4.36
N ALA A 9 9.24 0.29 -4.73
CA ALA A 9 8.51 -0.88 -4.25
C ALA A 9 8.71 -1.10 -2.73
N LEU A 10 9.94 -0.92 -2.24
CA LEU A 10 10.23 -0.98 -0.81
C LEU A 10 9.44 0.10 -0.06
N LEU A 11 9.44 1.33 -0.57
CA LEU A 11 8.65 2.42 -0.02
C LEU A 11 7.15 2.10 -0.02
N ALA A 12 6.61 1.54 -1.11
CA ALA A 12 5.22 1.12 -1.21
C ALA A 12 4.87 0.11 -0.11
N GLY A 13 5.67 -0.94 0.07
CA GLY A 13 5.47 -1.92 1.13
C GLY A 13 5.52 -1.28 2.53
N LEU A 14 6.50 -0.43 2.81
CA LEU A 14 6.64 0.24 4.11
C LEU A 14 5.46 1.16 4.44
N VAL A 15 4.94 1.90 3.46
CA VAL A 15 3.73 2.72 3.63
C VAL A 15 2.54 1.83 4.02
N HIS A 16 2.39 0.66 3.40
CA HIS A 16 1.28 -0.25 3.71
C HIS A 16 1.44 -0.95 5.05
N VAL A 17 2.67 -1.23 5.51
CA VAL A 17 2.93 -1.64 6.90
C VAL A 17 2.51 -0.54 7.88
N LEU A 18 2.81 0.73 7.58
CA LEU A 18 2.37 1.85 8.42
C LEU A 18 0.83 1.96 8.46
N ILE A 19 0.16 1.75 7.32
CA ILE A 19 -1.31 1.73 7.25
C ILE A 19 -1.88 0.57 8.07
N PHE A 20 -1.30 -0.62 7.97
CA PHE A 20 -1.62 -1.75 8.85
C PHE A 20 -1.53 -1.37 10.33
N CYS A 21 -0.43 -0.75 10.77
CA CYS A 21 -0.29 -0.33 12.16
C CYS A 21 -1.38 0.67 12.56
N MET A 22 -1.72 1.63 11.70
CA MET A 22 -2.79 2.58 11.97
C MET A 22 -4.16 1.89 12.08
N GLU A 23 -4.49 0.97 11.17
CA GLU A 23 -5.81 0.35 11.06
C GLU A 23 -6.03 -0.82 12.02
N SER A 24 -5.01 -1.64 12.29
CA SER A 24 -5.14 -2.82 13.16
C SER A 24 -4.66 -2.60 14.60
N LEU A 25 -3.66 -1.73 14.82
CA LEU A 25 -3.06 -1.56 16.15
C LEU A 25 -3.50 -0.25 16.83
N TRP A 26 -3.64 0.83 16.06
CA TRP A 26 -3.82 2.18 16.61
C TRP A 26 -5.13 2.86 16.24
N TRP A 27 -6.10 2.12 15.69
CA TRP A 27 -7.32 2.67 15.09
C TRP A 27 -8.07 3.68 15.96
N THR A 28 -8.25 3.36 17.24
CA THR A 28 -9.00 4.21 18.19
C THR A 28 -8.15 5.33 18.82
N SER A 29 -6.85 5.38 18.54
CA SER A 29 -5.97 6.41 19.08
C SER A 29 -6.34 7.81 18.55
N PRO A 30 -6.21 8.88 19.36
CA PRO A 30 -6.58 10.24 18.93
C PRO A 30 -5.90 10.68 17.62
N LYS A 31 -4.62 10.33 17.44
CA LYS A 31 -3.83 10.70 16.25
C LYS A 31 -4.35 10.01 14.98
N VAL A 32 -4.64 8.71 15.06
CA VAL A 32 -5.15 7.95 13.90
C VAL A 32 -6.58 8.36 13.58
N ARG A 33 -7.46 8.49 14.59
CA ARG A 33 -8.82 8.99 14.38
C ARG A 33 -8.85 10.35 13.68
N ALA A 34 -7.97 11.28 14.05
CA ALA A 34 -7.84 12.57 13.37
C ALA A 34 -7.41 12.42 11.89
N ARG A 35 -6.50 11.46 11.59
CA ARG A 35 -6.04 11.15 10.22
C ARG A 35 -7.17 10.61 9.35
N PHE A 36 -8.01 9.74 9.90
CA PHE A 36 -9.14 9.08 9.23
C PHE A 36 -10.47 9.84 9.38
N ARG A 37 -10.43 11.03 10.02
CA ARG A 37 -11.58 11.91 10.24
C ARG A 37 -12.75 11.20 10.94
N GLN A 38 -12.44 10.38 11.94
CA GLN A 38 -13.43 9.62 12.72
C GLN A 38 -13.63 10.25 14.11
N THR A 39 -14.87 10.25 14.60
CA THR A 39 -15.14 10.42 16.03
C THR A 39 -14.69 9.17 16.80
N LEU A 40 -14.67 9.22 18.14
CA LEU A 40 -14.35 8.03 18.94
C LEU A 40 -15.39 6.93 18.72
N GLU A 41 -16.67 7.28 18.80
CA GLU A 41 -17.80 6.37 18.58
C GLU A 41 -17.74 5.69 17.21
N GLN A 42 -17.48 6.44 16.13
CA GLN A 42 -17.34 5.87 14.79
C GLN A 42 -16.15 4.90 14.69
N ALA A 43 -15.01 5.25 15.32
CA ALA A 43 -13.83 4.39 15.33
C ALA A 43 -14.07 3.10 16.12
N GLU A 44 -14.80 3.17 17.23
CA GLU A 44 -15.20 1.98 18.00
C GLU A 44 -16.16 1.10 17.21
N ALA A 45 -17.17 1.69 16.58
CA ALA A 45 -18.14 0.97 15.74
C ALA A 45 -17.50 0.27 14.53
N THR A 46 -16.42 0.83 13.98
CA THR A 46 -15.72 0.30 12.80
C THR A 46 -14.45 -0.49 13.12
N ARG A 47 -14.14 -0.71 14.41
CA ARG A 47 -12.86 -1.29 14.85
C ARG A 47 -12.54 -2.64 14.20
N LEU A 48 -13.51 -3.53 14.10
CA LEU A 48 -13.30 -4.85 13.49
C LEU A 48 -13.06 -4.76 11.98
N PHE A 49 -13.77 -3.85 11.30
CA PHE A 49 -13.57 -3.61 9.87
C PHE A 49 -12.18 -3.03 9.58
N ALA A 50 -11.77 -2.02 10.34
CA ALA A 50 -10.43 -1.45 10.25
C ALA A 50 -9.34 -2.48 10.57
N PHE A 51 -9.55 -3.31 11.59
CA PHE A 51 -8.62 -4.37 11.93
C PHE A 51 -8.38 -5.31 10.75
N ASN A 52 -9.44 -5.77 10.09
CA ASN A 52 -9.32 -6.62 8.91
C ASN A 52 -8.66 -5.88 7.73
N GLN A 53 -9.04 -4.62 7.51
CA GLN A 53 -8.45 -3.78 6.46
C GLN A 53 -6.93 -3.64 6.61
N GLY A 54 -6.45 -3.46 7.84
CA GLY A 54 -5.03 -3.40 8.09
C GLY A 54 -4.32 -4.72 7.72
N PHE A 55 -4.92 -5.89 7.95
CA PHE A 55 -4.31 -7.16 7.55
C PHE A 55 -4.24 -7.33 6.03
N TYR A 56 -5.23 -6.86 5.27
CA TYR A 56 -5.10 -6.79 3.81
C TYR A 56 -3.90 -5.93 3.40
N ASN A 57 -3.71 -4.77 4.02
CA ASN A 57 -2.55 -3.91 3.80
C ASN A 57 -1.23 -4.61 4.15
N LEU A 58 -1.19 -5.37 5.27
CA LEU A 58 -0.02 -6.14 5.67
C LEU A 58 0.33 -7.23 4.65
N PHE A 59 -0.67 -7.94 4.11
CA PHE A 59 -0.42 -8.99 3.11
C PHE A 59 0.03 -8.42 1.76
N LEU A 60 -0.49 -7.26 1.35
CA LEU A 60 0.02 -6.54 0.18
C LEU A 60 1.50 -6.14 0.36
N ALA A 61 1.86 -5.65 1.55
CA ALA A 61 3.25 -5.35 1.88
C ALA A 61 4.14 -6.60 1.89
N ALA A 62 3.67 -7.69 2.52
CA ALA A 62 4.39 -8.96 2.58
C ALA A 62 4.64 -9.54 1.17
N GLY A 63 3.61 -9.53 0.31
CA GLY A 63 3.75 -9.95 -1.09
C GLY A 63 4.73 -9.09 -1.88
N THR A 64 4.73 -7.78 -1.63
CA THR A 64 5.71 -6.84 -2.22
C THR A 64 7.13 -7.18 -1.79
N PHE A 65 7.38 -7.38 -0.48
CA PHE A 65 8.72 -7.74 0.01
C PHE A 65 9.17 -9.12 -0.44
N ALA A 66 8.27 -10.11 -0.47
CA ALA A 66 8.55 -11.43 -1.01
C ALA A 66 8.92 -11.36 -2.50
N GLY A 67 8.21 -10.53 -3.28
CA GLY A 67 8.55 -10.29 -4.68
C GLY A 67 9.94 -9.68 -4.85
N LEU A 68 10.31 -8.69 -4.04
CA LEU A 68 11.67 -8.12 -4.06
C LEU A 68 12.74 -9.15 -3.67
N ALA A 69 12.47 -9.99 -2.66
CA ALA A 69 13.37 -11.07 -2.26
C ALA A 69 13.59 -12.08 -3.40
N LEU A 70 12.52 -12.47 -4.11
CA LEU A 70 12.63 -13.35 -5.29
C LEU A 70 13.52 -12.77 -6.38
N VAL A 71 13.44 -11.46 -6.64
CA VAL A 71 14.33 -10.81 -7.61
C VAL A 71 15.80 -10.91 -7.16
N LEU A 72 16.09 -10.69 -5.87
CA LEU A 72 17.44 -10.82 -5.31
C LEU A 72 17.97 -12.26 -5.34
N MET A 73 17.08 -13.25 -5.27
CA MET A 73 17.41 -14.67 -5.35
C MET A 73 17.58 -15.18 -6.79
N GLY A 74 17.52 -14.31 -7.81
CA GLY A 74 17.70 -14.70 -9.21
C GLY A 74 16.41 -15.17 -9.90
N HIS A 75 15.24 -14.88 -9.33
CA HIS A 75 13.93 -15.15 -9.94
C HIS A 75 13.20 -13.85 -10.34
N PRO A 76 13.77 -13.02 -11.24
CA PRO A 76 13.25 -11.70 -11.54
C PRO A 76 11.84 -11.71 -12.15
N GLY A 77 11.50 -12.68 -12.99
CA GLY A 77 10.17 -12.77 -13.62
C GLY A 77 9.05 -12.98 -12.60
N SER A 78 9.20 -13.96 -11.70
CA SER A 78 8.25 -14.22 -10.62
C SER A 78 8.20 -13.07 -9.61
N GLY A 79 9.37 -12.53 -9.25
CA GLY A 79 9.49 -11.43 -8.30
C GLY A 79 8.81 -10.15 -8.79
N LEU A 80 9.13 -9.70 -10.01
CA LEU A 80 8.54 -8.50 -10.60
C LEU A 80 7.04 -8.65 -10.87
N THR A 81 6.57 -9.83 -11.27
CA THR A 81 5.13 -10.12 -11.42
C THR A 81 4.42 -9.95 -10.08
N LEU A 82 4.96 -10.52 -9.00
CA LEU A 82 4.35 -10.43 -7.68
C LEU A 82 4.34 -8.99 -7.14
N VAL A 83 5.44 -8.23 -7.28
CA VAL A 83 5.47 -6.81 -6.89
C VAL A 83 4.46 -6.00 -7.70
N SER A 84 4.42 -6.21 -9.02
CA SER A 84 3.49 -5.48 -9.91
C SER A 84 2.04 -5.73 -9.54
N TRP A 85 1.66 -6.99 -9.26
CA TRP A 85 0.31 -7.32 -8.84
C TRP A 85 -0.07 -6.62 -7.53
N ASN A 86 0.79 -6.68 -6.51
CA ASN A 86 0.52 -5.98 -5.26
C ASN A 86 0.42 -4.45 -5.46
N CYS A 87 1.35 -3.85 -6.22
CA CYS A 87 1.29 -2.42 -6.54
C CYS A 87 0.01 -2.04 -7.31
N LEU A 88 -0.49 -2.90 -8.19
CA LEU A 88 -1.76 -2.68 -8.89
C LEU A 88 -2.94 -2.61 -7.92
N PHE A 89 -2.99 -3.51 -6.93
CA PHE A 89 -4.02 -3.48 -5.88
C PHE A 89 -3.93 -2.22 -5.03
N MET A 90 -2.72 -1.85 -4.59
CA MET A 90 -2.49 -0.63 -3.81
C MET A 90 -2.92 0.63 -4.59
N LEU A 91 -2.58 0.72 -5.87
CA LEU A 91 -2.99 1.83 -6.74
C LEU A 91 -4.50 1.83 -6.99
N GLY A 92 -5.09 0.66 -7.26
CA GLY A 92 -6.54 0.51 -7.44
C GLY A 92 -7.32 0.98 -6.20
N ALA A 93 -6.89 0.54 -5.01
CA ALA A 93 -7.47 0.98 -3.74
C ALA A 93 -7.30 2.50 -3.53
N ALA A 94 -6.14 3.06 -3.88
CA ALA A 94 -5.91 4.50 -3.82
C ALA A 94 -6.87 5.29 -4.74
N ILE A 95 -7.10 4.82 -5.96
CA ILE A 95 -8.03 5.42 -6.91
C ILE A 95 -9.47 5.35 -6.37
N VAL A 96 -9.89 4.18 -5.89
CA VAL A 96 -11.21 3.99 -5.27
C VAL A 96 -11.38 4.94 -4.08
N LEU A 97 -10.39 5.08 -3.21
CA LEU A 97 -10.43 6.02 -2.07
C LEU A 97 -10.52 7.48 -2.53
N ALA A 98 -9.73 7.88 -3.53
CA ALA A 98 -9.76 9.25 -4.05
C ALA A 98 -11.11 9.63 -4.69
N ALA A 99 -11.78 8.65 -5.31
CA ALA A 99 -13.09 8.81 -5.92
C ALA A 99 -14.24 8.79 -4.89
N SER A 100 -14.23 7.81 -3.97
CA SER A 100 -15.31 7.58 -2.99
C SER A 100 -15.24 8.52 -1.76
N ALA A 101 -14.05 9.03 -1.41
CA ALA A 101 -13.86 9.93 -0.29
C ALA A 101 -12.92 11.09 -0.65
N PRO A 102 -13.41 12.14 -1.35
CA PRO A 102 -12.59 13.27 -1.78
C PRO A 102 -11.80 13.96 -0.65
N GLN A 103 -12.36 14.00 0.57
CA GLN A 103 -11.71 14.51 1.79
C GLN A 103 -10.48 13.70 2.24
N MET A 104 -10.30 12.50 1.69
CA MET A 104 -9.19 11.57 1.93
C MET A 104 -8.18 11.51 0.77
N ARG A 105 -8.27 12.39 -0.24
CA ARG A 105 -7.34 12.42 -1.40
C ARG A 105 -5.87 12.46 -1.03
N ARG A 106 -5.51 13.15 0.05
CA ARG A 106 -4.12 13.14 0.57
C ARG A 106 -3.69 11.73 1.03
N GLY A 107 -4.58 10.99 1.68
CA GLY A 107 -4.33 9.60 2.07
C GLY A 107 -4.22 8.68 0.87
N ALA A 108 -5.09 8.85 -0.12
CA ALA A 108 -5.01 8.14 -1.41
C ALA A 108 -3.68 8.40 -2.12
N PHE A 109 -3.23 9.65 -2.20
CA PHE A 109 -1.93 9.98 -2.80
C PHE A 109 -0.76 9.30 -2.08
N ILE A 110 -0.74 9.34 -0.74
CA ILE A 110 0.34 8.75 0.06
C ILE A 110 0.44 7.23 -0.16
N GLN A 111 -0.68 6.52 -0.19
CA GLN A 111 -0.66 5.07 -0.40
C GLN A 111 -0.43 4.69 -1.89
N GLY A 112 -0.87 5.52 -2.84
CA GLY A 112 -0.85 5.19 -4.27
C GLY A 112 0.37 5.68 -5.06
N ALA A 113 1.12 6.68 -4.58
CA ALA A 113 2.19 7.32 -5.36
C ALA A 113 3.37 6.37 -5.66
N ALA A 114 3.88 5.67 -4.64
CA ALA A 114 4.99 4.73 -4.84
C ALA A 114 4.60 3.50 -5.69
N PRO A 115 3.41 2.88 -5.49
CA PRO A 115 2.90 1.85 -6.41
C PRO A 115 2.77 2.33 -7.86
N PHE A 116 2.23 3.53 -8.08
CA PHE A 116 2.11 4.12 -9.42
C PHE A 116 3.48 4.26 -10.10
N LEU A 117 4.45 4.82 -9.38
CA LEU A 117 5.80 5.01 -9.91
C LEU A 117 6.48 3.66 -10.21
N PHE A 118 6.29 2.64 -9.36
CA PHE A 118 6.78 1.29 -9.64
C PHE A 118 6.22 0.74 -10.95
N LEU A 119 4.89 0.79 -11.13
CA LEU A 119 4.20 0.28 -12.32
C LEU A 119 4.63 1.02 -13.59
N LEU A 120 4.72 2.34 -13.52
CA LEU A 120 5.18 3.17 -14.64
C LEU A 120 6.60 2.78 -15.08
N LEU A 121 7.52 2.63 -14.12
CA LEU A 121 8.89 2.21 -14.40
C LEU A 121 8.95 0.76 -14.91
N GLY A 122 8.06 -0.12 -14.42
CA GLY A 122 7.93 -1.51 -14.87
C GLY A 122 7.54 -1.62 -16.34
N VAL A 123 6.58 -0.81 -16.80
CA VAL A 123 6.19 -0.74 -18.22
C VAL A 123 7.37 -0.31 -19.09
N VAL A 124 8.09 0.74 -18.67
CA VAL A 124 9.29 1.22 -19.39
C VAL A 124 10.39 0.16 -19.40
N HIS A 125 10.54 -0.61 -18.32
CA HIS A 125 11.54 -1.67 -18.23
C HIS A 125 11.23 -2.85 -19.15
N ALA A 126 9.97 -3.28 -19.21
CA ALA A 126 9.55 -4.40 -20.06
C ALA A 126 9.59 -4.06 -21.57
N SER A 127 9.65 -2.77 -21.92
CA SER A 127 9.68 -2.30 -23.31
C SER A 127 11.10 -2.17 -23.89
N ARG A 128 12.13 -2.59 -23.14
CA ARG A 128 13.54 -2.57 -23.54
C ARG A 128 14.09 -3.98 -23.59
#